data_AF-A0A1V5AQL0-F1
#
_entry.id   AF-A0A1V5AQL0-F1
#
_cell.length_a   1.000
_cell.length_b   1.000
_cell.length_c   1.000
_cell.angle_alpha   90.00
_cell.angle_beta   90.00
_cell.angle_gamma   90.00
#
_symmetry.space_group_name_H-M   'P 1'
#
loop_
_entity.id
_entity.type
_entity.pdbx_description
1 polymer ?
#
loop_
_entity_poly.entity_id
_entity_poly.type
_entity_poly.pdbx_seq_one_letter_code
_entity_poly.pdbx_strand_id
1 'polypeptide(L)' 'MTEQNRNYIKKEIGKLLSDIWRIKGLSEQEFGPNHPITKKLDKMHADAQALLQENIKSQDR' A
#
# COMPACT_ATOMS: atom_id res chain seq x y z
N MET A 1 7.84 16.53 13.12
CA MET A 1 7.82 16.05 11.73
C MET A 1 7.62 17.25 10.81
N THR A 2 8.49 17.48 9.81
CA THR A 2 8.36 18.63 8.88
C THR A 2 7.32 18.33 7.79
N GLU A 3 6.83 19.38 7.11
CA GLU A 3 5.94 19.22 5.96
C GLU A 3 6.60 18.45 4.81
N GLN A 4 7.89 18.69 4.59
CA GLN A 4 8.70 17.92 3.64
C GLN A 4 8.69 16.43 3.98
N ASN A 5 8.86 16.06 5.25
CA ASN A 5 8.82 14.66 5.68
C ASN A 5 7.42 14.05 5.48
N ARG A 6 6.33 14.78 5.77
CA ARG A 6 4.96 14.30 5.52
C ARG A 6 4.70 14.03 4.04
N ASN A 7 5.09 14.96 3.17
CA ASN A 7 4.94 14.82 1.72
C ASN A 7 5.78 13.66 1.17
N TYR A 8 6.99 13.49 1.70
CA TYR A 8 7.84 12.35 1.36
C TYR A 8 7.20 11.02 1.76
N ILE A 9 6.71 10.90 3.00
CA ILE A 9 6.02 9.69 3.48
C ILE A 9 4.82 9.35 2.60
N LYS A 10 3.98 10.33 2.27
CA LYS A 10 2.82 10.15 1.38
C LYS A 10 3.23 9.59 0.00
N LYS A 11 4.32 10.14 -0.57
CA LYS A 11 4.87 9.67 -1.86
C LYS A 11 5.37 8.23 -1.78
N GLU A 12 6.11 7.88 -0.73
CA GLU A 12 6.63 6.52 -0.57
C GLU A 12 5.53 5.49 -0.30
N ILE A 13 4.48 5.84 0.46
CA ILE A 13 3.30 4.96 0.61
C ILE A 13 2.61 4.73 -0.75
N GLY A 14 2.50 5.77 -1.58
CA GLY A 14 1.93 5.63 -2.93
C GLY A 14 2.74 4.69 -3.83
N LYS A 15 4.08 4.73 -3.76
CA LYS A 15 4.93 3.78 -4.48
C LYS A 15 4.77 2.36 -3.96
N LEU A 16 4.76 2.19 -2.64
CA LEU A 16 4.57 0.89 -2.00
C LEU A 16 3.25 0.22 -2.43
N LEU A 17 2.15 0.98 -2.49
CA LEU A 17 0.87 0.50 -3.01
C LEU A 17 0.98 -0.02 -4.44
N SER A 18 1.62 0.75 -5.33
CA SER A 18 1.84 0.35 -6.71
C SER A 18 2.69 -0.93 -6.83
N ASP A 19 3.74 -1.06 -6.01
CA ASP A 19 4.59 -2.25 -6.01
C ASP A 19 3.85 -3.48 -5.49
N ILE A 20 3.10 -3.37 -4.39
CA ILE A 20 2.28 -4.47 -3.86
C ILE A 20 1.25 -4.90 -4.91
N TRP A 21 0.57 -3.96 -5.56
CA TRP A 21 -0.42 -4.26 -6.59
C TRP A 21 0.18 -5.04 -7.77
N ARG A 22 1.35 -4.62 -8.26
CA ARG A 22 2.06 -5.29 -9.34
C ARG A 22 2.47 -6.72 -8.95
N ILE A 23 3.05 -6.90 -7.77
CA ILE A 23 3.47 -8.22 -7.28
C ILE A 23 2.26 -9.12 -7.05
N LYS A 24 1.16 -8.58 -6.50
CA LYS A 24 -0.11 -9.31 -6.32
C LYS A 24 -0.63 -9.82 -7.65
N GLY A 25 -0.67 -9.00 -8.69
CA GLY A 25 -1.13 -9.41 -10.03
C GLY A 25 -0.29 -10.56 -10.60
N LEU A 26 1.03 -10.51 -10.45
CA LEU A 26 1.91 -11.61 -10.87
C LEU A 26 1.68 -12.88 -10.01
N SER A 27 1.50 -12.72 -8.71
CA SER A 27 1.20 -13.81 -7.78
C SER A 27 -0.15 -14.49 -8.09
N GLU A 28 -1.16 -13.71 -8.47
CA GLU A 28 -2.46 -14.23 -8.91
C GLU A 28 -2.35 -15.04 -10.19
N GLN A 29 -1.53 -14.59 -11.15
CA GLN A 29 -1.31 -15.29 -12.42
C GLN A 29 -0.56 -16.62 -12.19
N GLU A 30 0.47 -16.62 -11.35
CA GLU A 30 1.32 -17.80 -11.13
C GLU A 30 0.70 -18.81 -10.17
N PHE A 31 0.13 -18.35 -9.05
CA PHE A 31 -0.31 -19.22 -7.95
C PHE A 31 -1.82 -19.24 -7.72
N GLY A 32 -2.55 -18.32 -8.35
CA GLY A 32 -3.99 -18.14 -8.15
C GLY A 32 -4.35 -17.20 -6.98
N PRO A 33 -5.62 -16.76 -6.94
CA PRO A 33 -6.11 -15.80 -5.95
C PRO A 33 -6.15 -16.35 -4.52
N ASN A 34 -6.28 -17.67 -4.37
CA ASN A 34 -6.41 -18.31 -3.07
C ASN A 34 -5.06 -18.68 -2.41
N HIS A 35 -3.94 -18.53 -3.13
CA HIS A 35 -2.63 -18.89 -2.60
C HIS A 35 -2.24 -17.99 -1.42
N PRO A 36 -1.56 -18.51 -0.38
CA PRO A 36 -1.20 -17.74 0.80
C PRO A 36 -0.41 -16.45 0.50
N ILE A 37 0.47 -16.45 -0.48
CA ILE A 37 1.24 -15.25 -0.85
C ILE A 37 0.34 -14.17 -1.45
N THR A 38 -0.60 -14.54 -2.32
CA THR A 38 -1.57 -13.63 -2.92
C THR A 38 -2.46 -12.98 -1.88
N LYS A 39 -3.00 -13.77 -0.94
CA LYS A 39 -3.83 -13.25 0.17
C LYS A 39 -3.05 -12.30 1.09
N LYS A 40 -1.76 -12.61 1.36
CA LYS A 40 -0.91 -11.71 2.15
C LYS A 40 -0.66 -10.38 1.43
N LEU A 41 -0.40 -10.42 0.12
CA LEU A 41 -0.23 -9.20 -0.68
C LEU A 41 -1.50 -8.35 -0.73
N ASP A 42 -2.67 -8.98 -0.83
CA ASP A 42 -3.96 -8.28 -0.76
C ASP A 42 -4.15 -7.55 0.58
N LYS A 43 -3.86 -8.24 1.70
CA LYS A 43 -3.90 -7.61 3.03
C LYS A 43 -2.88 -6.47 3.15
N MET A 44 -1.65 -6.68 2.69
CA MET A 44 -0.61 -5.63 2.73
C MET A 44 -1.02 -4.39 1.92
N HIS A 45 -1.71 -4.58 0.79
CA HIS A 45 -2.25 -3.48 0.01
C HIS A 45 -3.30 -2.70 0.81
N ALA A 46 -4.23 -3.40 1.48
CA ALA A 46 -5.24 -2.77 2.33
C ALA A 46 -4.62 -2.00 3.52
N ASP A 47 -3.62 -2.59 4.18
CA ASP A 47 -2.91 -1.94 5.29
C ASP A 47 -2.16 -0.67 4.81
N ALA A 48 -1.48 -0.73 3.66
CA ALA A 48 -0.83 0.44 3.06
C ALA A 48 -1.83 1.53 2.62
N GLN A 49 -3.01 1.13 2.15
CA GLN A 49 -4.10 2.04 1.78
C GLN A 49 -4.61 2.79 3.03
N ALA A 50 -4.76 2.09 4.15
CA ALA A 50 -5.17 2.70 5.42
C ALA A 50 -4.14 3.74 5.91
N LEU A 51 -2.84 3.42 5.83
CA LEU A 51 -1.77 4.36 6.17
C LEU A 51 -1.81 5.64 5.33
N LEU A 52 -2.15 5.53 4.04
CA LEU A 52 -2.31 6.70 3.17
C LEU A 52 -3.51 7.56 3.60
N GLN A 53 -4.63 6.94 3.96
CA GLN A 53 -5.84 7.63 4.39
C GLN A 53 -5.70 8.31 5.74
N GLU A 54 -5.05 7.67 6.72
CA GLU A 54 -4.76 8.26 8.03
C GLU A 54 -3.87 9.50 7.91
N ASN A 55 -2.89 9.47 7.00
CA ASN A 55 -2.07 10.65 6.71
C ASN A 55 -2.88 11.80 6.09
N ILE A 56 -3.91 11.51 5.30
CA ILE A 56 -4.78 12.56 4.74
C ILE A 56 -5.65 13.18 5.85
N LYS A 57 -6.28 12.34 6.68
CA LYS A 57 -7.17 12.80 7.77
C LYS A 57 -6.45 13.60 8.87
N SER A 58 -5.15 13.40 9.04
CA SER A 58 -4.34 14.17 10.00
C SER A 58 -3.87 15.54 9.47
N GLN A 59 -4.08 15.84 8.18
CA GLN A 59 -3.83 17.17 7.62
C GLN A 59 -5.04 18.12 7.71
N ASP A 60 -6.26 17.57 7.86
CA ASP A 60 -7.51 18.34 7.92
C ASP A 60 -7.93 18.76 9.37
N ARG A 61 -7.08 18.50 10.38
CA ARG A 61 -7.30 18.86 11.79
C ARG A 61 -6.26 19.85 12.26
#